data_AF-A0A4Q3CK11-F1
#
_entry.id   AF-A0A4Q3CK11-F1
#
_cell.length_a   1.000
_cell.length_b   1.000
_cell.length_c   1.000
_cell.angle_alpha   90.00
_cell.angle_beta   90.00
_cell.angle_gamma   90.00
#
_symmetry.space_group_name_H-M   'P 1'
#
loop_
_entity.id
_entity.type
_entity.pdbx_description
1 polymer ?
#
loop_
_entity_poly.entity_id
_entity_poly.type
_entity_poly.pdbx_seq_one_letter_code
_entity_poly.pdbx_strand_id
1 'polypeptide(L)'
;MGCKKDKYPGGVPYNYIAMLDLRGIYDGADKVLTKETLFGGEKIAGVVISDHRGGNSPANLLILQDARRLNLIRGIAIDLGANADDYVPGDSLEIDIVGATLTKAAGILQLKGVEPADIKLVSAGNNIAVPIVKSNAIIAYPDQYESTLLTVAKGIFDASYPSGTRYLGNKILKDGHGNLLLHTEPTASFANDSLPFLSNFTGIILNFNTDTVPQLWPRSAADITILALTPPKLSGLIITGYLADVGGTSVGDSSYEYVQLLATRNIDFTQNPFSMVTTNNAGAATPTGFPTNGWATGGLRTYKININSGTIAKGQYLYVGSNKNIYGPGSTNISAAKWFSKPYASTPGDGFGSAATNLLANSGNAGGIAIFDQTTVTADSIPVDVMFYGGNGSLYSPGPPARGYRITNTDFYDIKNPANQSLQPYFAMGSNTAKLGFAGANYSKLGGTYSILTGRWSTARTLTQVPLTLS
;
A
#
# COMPACT_ATOMS: atom_id res chain seq x y z
N MET A 1 65.49 -2.94 -52.60
CA MET A 1 64.19 -3.56 -52.24
C MET A 1 64.45 -4.54 -51.10
N GLY A 2 63.78 -4.64 -49.95
CA GLY A 2 62.63 -4.02 -49.25
C GLY A 2 62.71 -4.55 -47.79
N CYS A 3 62.00 -4.12 -46.75
CA CYS A 3 60.78 -3.34 -46.56
C CYS A 3 60.99 -2.31 -45.44
N LYS A 4 60.32 -1.16 -45.54
CA LYS A 4 60.23 -0.17 -44.45
C LYS A 4 59.31 -0.70 -43.35
N LYS A 5 59.72 -0.55 -42.09
CA LYS A 5 58.88 -0.74 -40.89
C LYS A 5 57.61 0.10 -40.99
N ASP A 6 56.52 -0.52 -40.59
CA ASP A 6 55.14 -0.08 -40.69
C ASP A 6 54.88 1.39 -40.32
N LYS A 7 54.15 2.06 -41.21
CA LYS A 7 53.36 3.26 -40.91
C LYS A 7 51.97 2.82 -40.41
N TYR A 8 51.87 2.22 -39.22
CA TYR A 8 50.57 2.13 -38.57
C TYR A 8 50.25 3.52 -38.00
N PRO A 9 49.20 4.22 -38.43
CA PRO A 9 48.95 5.61 -38.00
C PRO A 9 48.62 5.77 -36.50
N GLY A 10 48.58 4.68 -35.73
CA GLY A 10 47.95 4.65 -34.42
C GLY A 10 46.43 4.81 -34.58
N GLY A 11 45.64 4.00 -33.87
CA GLY A 11 44.23 4.37 -33.71
C GLY A 11 44.19 5.70 -32.95
N VAL A 12 43.48 6.71 -33.45
CA VAL A 12 43.20 7.91 -32.66
C VAL A 12 42.27 7.46 -31.53
N PRO A 13 42.67 7.56 -30.25
CA PRO A 13 41.80 7.21 -29.13
C PRO A 13 40.50 7.99 -29.25
N TYR A 14 39.38 7.34 -28.92
CA TYR A 14 38.09 7.99 -28.92
C TYR A 14 38.12 9.12 -27.87
N ASN A 15 37.74 10.35 -28.24
CA ASN A 15 37.90 11.54 -27.37
C ASN A 15 37.10 11.47 -26.06
N TYR A 16 36.24 10.47 -25.87
CA TYR A 16 35.41 10.32 -24.69
C TYR A 16 35.87 9.14 -23.82
N ILE A 17 36.04 9.41 -22.52
CA ILE A 17 36.08 8.35 -21.51
C ILE A 17 34.65 8.04 -21.04
N ALA A 18 34.33 6.76 -20.83
CA ALA A 18 33.05 6.38 -20.24
C ALA A 18 33.07 6.60 -18.72
N MET A 19 31.93 6.93 -18.10
CA MET A 19 31.90 7.16 -16.64
C MET A 19 32.33 5.94 -15.82
N LEU A 20 32.13 4.72 -16.32
CA LEU A 20 32.65 3.51 -15.68
C LEU A 20 34.17 3.54 -15.54
N ASP A 21 34.86 3.90 -16.62
CA ASP A 21 36.33 3.89 -16.67
C ASP A 21 36.89 5.12 -15.92
N LEU A 22 36.25 6.30 -16.05
CA LEU A 22 36.62 7.52 -15.30
C LEU A 22 36.58 7.28 -13.79
N ARG A 23 35.48 6.69 -13.28
CA ARG A 23 35.33 6.40 -11.84
C ARG A 23 36.42 5.44 -11.35
N GLY A 24 36.84 4.50 -12.20
CA GLY A 24 37.91 3.54 -11.89
C GLY A 24 39.31 4.14 -11.75
N ILE A 25 39.52 5.41 -12.16
CA ILE A 25 40.78 6.13 -11.97
C ILE A 25 40.98 6.53 -10.50
N TYR A 26 39.90 6.73 -9.74
CA TYR A 26 39.98 7.11 -8.34
C TYR A 26 40.36 5.91 -7.46
N ASP A 27 41.50 6.00 -6.78
CA ASP A 27 42.07 4.96 -5.92
C ASP A 27 42.09 5.35 -4.43
N GLY A 28 41.27 6.35 -4.06
CA GLY A 28 41.23 6.92 -2.70
C GLY A 28 42.04 8.20 -2.53
N ALA A 29 42.67 8.72 -3.59
CA ALA A 29 43.37 10.00 -3.60
C ALA A 29 42.96 10.88 -4.78
N ASP A 30 43.05 12.19 -4.61
CA ASP A 30 42.77 13.17 -5.65
C ASP A 30 43.65 12.94 -6.89
N LYS A 31 43.03 13.00 -8.08
CA LYS A 31 43.72 12.83 -9.37
C LYS A 31 43.43 14.02 -10.28
N VAL A 32 44.47 14.76 -10.64
CA VAL A 32 44.39 15.69 -11.76
C VAL A 32 44.33 14.89 -13.05
N LEU A 33 43.33 15.15 -13.87
CA LEU A 33 43.07 14.42 -15.10
C LEU A 33 43.92 14.98 -16.23
N THR A 34 44.64 14.11 -16.93
CA THR A 34 45.42 14.42 -18.12
C THR A 34 45.03 13.44 -19.21
N LYS A 35 45.43 13.71 -20.46
CA LYS A 35 45.14 12.78 -21.57
C LYS A 35 45.69 11.38 -21.29
N GLU A 36 46.84 11.30 -20.63
CA GLU A 36 47.47 10.03 -20.25
C GLU A 36 46.64 9.27 -19.21
N THR A 37 46.17 9.94 -18.15
CA THR A 37 45.33 9.28 -17.12
C THR A 37 43.95 8.91 -17.64
N LEU A 38 43.48 9.61 -18.68
CA LEU A 38 42.22 9.33 -19.39
C LEU A 38 42.37 8.33 -20.55
N PHE A 39 43.51 7.64 -20.68
CA PHE A 39 43.78 6.67 -21.75
C PHE A 39 43.63 7.22 -23.18
N GLY A 40 43.96 8.49 -23.35
CA GLY A 40 43.82 9.24 -24.60
C GLY A 40 42.48 9.94 -24.78
N GLY A 41 41.54 9.77 -23.85
CA GLY A 41 40.32 10.56 -23.79
C GLY A 41 40.58 11.99 -23.29
N GLU A 42 39.63 12.88 -23.56
CA GLU A 42 39.66 14.29 -23.15
C GLU A 42 38.35 14.71 -22.49
N LYS A 43 37.25 14.03 -22.85
CA LYS A 43 35.90 14.46 -22.54
C LYS A 43 35.11 13.35 -21.86
N ILE A 44 34.06 13.75 -21.16
CA ILE A 44 32.90 12.89 -20.87
C ILE A 44 31.70 13.41 -21.63
N ALA A 45 30.70 12.54 -21.75
CA ALA A 45 29.38 12.98 -22.13
C ALA A 45 28.34 12.23 -21.32
N GLY A 46 27.16 12.80 -21.13
CA GLY A 46 26.12 12.18 -20.31
C GLY A 46 24.82 12.94 -20.39
N VAL A 47 23.79 12.39 -19.76
CA VAL A 47 22.51 13.07 -19.61
C VAL A 47 22.39 13.56 -18.17
N VAL A 48 22.01 14.83 -18.01
CA VAL A 48 21.80 15.47 -16.71
C VAL A 48 20.64 14.79 -15.99
N ILE A 49 20.87 14.50 -14.72
CA ILE A 49 19.89 13.89 -13.82
C ILE A 49 19.59 14.74 -12.59
N SER A 50 20.48 15.64 -12.16
CA SER A 50 20.21 16.60 -11.09
C SER A 50 19.08 17.56 -11.48
N ASP A 51 18.27 17.96 -10.51
CA ASP A 51 17.20 18.95 -10.69
C ASP A 51 17.13 19.88 -9.47
N HIS A 52 17.73 21.06 -9.59
CA HIS A 52 17.79 22.02 -8.48
C HIS A 52 16.44 22.72 -8.24
N ARG A 53 15.53 22.72 -9.22
CA ARG A 53 14.21 23.36 -9.12
C ARG A 53 13.33 22.71 -8.06
N GLY A 54 13.53 21.42 -7.79
CA GLY A 54 12.79 20.67 -6.77
C GLY A 54 13.25 20.95 -5.33
N GLY A 55 14.41 21.58 -5.17
CA GLY A 55 14.98 21.98 -3.88
C GLY A 55 15.60 20.83 -3.07
N ASN A 56 15.68 19.61 -3.61
CA ASN A 56 16.27 18.45 -2.95
C ASN A 56 17.51 17.88 -3.67
N SER A 57 18.01 18.52 -4.73
CA SER A 57 19.31 18.12 -5.29
C SER A 57 20.44 18.74 -4.45
N PRO A 58 21.60 18.07 -4.28
CA PRO A 58 22.72 18.67 -3.57
C PRO A 58 23.11 20.01 -4.21
N ALA A 59 23.31 21.04 -3.38
CA ALA A 59 23.72 22.35 -3.87
C ALA A 59 25.04 22.27 -4.66
N ASN A 60 25.17 23.11 -5.68
CA ASN A 60 26.38 23.27 -6.51
C ASN A 60 26.77 22.11 -7.43
N LEU A 61 26.07 20.97 -7.36
CA LEU A 61 26.47 19.77 -8.10
C LEU A 61 25.61 19.54 -9.34
N LEU A 62 26.24 19.62 -10.50
CA LEU A 62 25.70 19.04 -11.73
C LEU A 62 25.95 17.53 -11.71
N ILE A 63 24.90 16.72 -11.85
CA ILE A 63 25.03 15.27 -11.86
C ILE A 63 24.54 14.73 -13.19
N LEU A 64 25.36 13.92 -13.84
CA LEU A 64 25.09 13.32 -15.14
C LEU A 64 25.38 11.82 -15.09
N GLN A 65 24.66 11.06 -15.92
CA GLN A 65 24.86 9.63 -16.08
C GLN A 65 24.96 9.21 -17.54
N ASP A 66 25.62 8.08 -17.78
CA ASP A 66 25.73 7.44 -19.08
C ASP A 66 25.82 5.91 -18.96
N ALA A 67 25.68 5.21 -20.10
CA ALA A 67 25.76 3.75 -20.17
C ALA A 67 26.62 3.24 -21.34
N ARG A 68 27.56 4.06 -21.86
CA ARG A 68 28.35 3.72 -23.05
C ARG A 68 29.21 2.48 -22.86
N ARG A 69 29.66 2.21 -21.63
CA ARG A 69 30.51 1.07 -21.30
C ARG A 69 29.68 -0.06 -20.71
N LEU A 70 29.66 -1.19 -21.43
CA LEU A 70 28.99 -2.43 -21.03
C LEU A 70 27.49 -2.30 -20.74
N ASN A 71 26.84 -1.22 -21.21
CA ASN A 71 25.46 -0.88 -20.88
C ASN A 71 25.20 -0.77 -19.37
N LEU A 72 26.24 -0.45 -18.59
CA LEU A 72 26.15 -0.23 -17.15
C LEU A 72 25.95 1.26 -16.90
N ILE A 73 24.82 1.64 -16.32
CA ILE A 73 24.58 3.04 -15.94
C ILE A 73 25.57 3.43 -14.84
N ARG A 74 26.36 4.45 -15.11
CA ARG A 74 27.28 5.08 -14.16
C ARG A 74 27.08 6.58 -14.22
N GLY A 75 27.32 7.24 -13.10
CA GLY A 75 27.21 8.68 -13.02
C GLY A 75 28.39 9.33 -12.33
N ILE A 76 28.50 10.63 -12.53
CA ILE A 76 29.52 11.48 -11.92
C ILE A 76 28.90 12.83 -11.56
N ALA A 77 29.31 13.37 -10.42
CA ALA A 77 28.96 14.73 -10.03
C ALA A 77 30.07 15.69 -10.48
N ILE A 78 29.71 16.94 -10.75
CA ILE A 78 30.63 18.02 -11.12
C ILE A 78 30.28 19.22 -10.25
N ASP A 79 31.27 19.72 -9.51
CA ASP A 79 31.14 20.94 -8.73
C ASP A 79 31.25 22.15 -9.67
N LEU A 80 30.11 22.79 -9.96
CA LEU A 80 30.00 23.98 -10.81
C LEU A 80 29.58 25.23 -10.02
N GLY A 81 29.50 25.14 -8.70
CA GLY A 81 28.91 26.22 -7.89
C GLY A 81 27.48 26.53 -8.35
N ALA A 82 27.11 27.82 -8.30
CA ALA A 82 25.79 28.28 -8.71
C ALA A 82 25.44 27.97 -10.19
N ASN A 83 26.43 27.74 -11.06
CA ASN A 83 26.19 27.43 -12.47
C ASN A 83 25.59 26.03 -12.68
N ALA A 84 25.55 25.17 -11.64
CA ALA A 84 24.87 23.88 -11.73
C ALA A 84 23.36 24.02 -12.04
N ASP A 85 22.74 25.13 -11.60
CA ASP A 85 21.31 25.41 -11.80
C ASP A 85 20.94 25.69 -13.27
N ASP A 86 21.92 25.98 -14.14
CA ASP A 86 21.71 26.28 -15.55
C ASP A 86 21.42 25.03 -16.40
N TYR A 87 21.63 23.83 -15.84
CA TYR A 87 21.46 22.56 -16.53
C TYR A 87 20.28 21.77 -15.94
N VAL A 88 19.40 21.26 -16.80
CA VAL A 88 18.16 20.62 -16.36
C VAL A 88 18.10 19.14 -16.76
N PRO A 89 17.31 18.30 -16.05
CA PRO A 89 17.18 16.89 -16.39
C PRO A 89 16.84 16.66 -17.86
N GLY A 90 17.59 15.76 -18.50
CA GLY A 90 17.43 15.42 -19.91
C GLY A 90 18.35 16.21 -20.86
N ASP A 91 19.08 17.20 -20.37
CA ASP A 91 20.16 17.82 -21.15
C ASP A 91 21.27 16.80 -21.39
N SER A 92 21.65 16.62 -22.64
CA SER A 92 22.82 15.84 -23.01
C SER A 92 24.01 16.77 -23.18
N LEU A 93 25.05 16.53 -22.38
CA LEU A 93 26.24 17.37 -22.32
C LEU A 93 27.46 16.60 -22.82
N GLU A 94 28.38 17.35 -23.41
CA GLU A 94 29.77 16.98 -23.63
C GLU A 94 30.64 17.94 -22.83
N ILE A 95 31.61 17.41 -22.08
CA ILE A 95 32.37 18.18 -21.09
C ILE A 95 33.85 17.85 -21.24
N ASP A 96 34.69 18.86 -21.46
CA ASP A 96 36.15 18.74 -21.35
C ASP A 96 36.54 18.61 -19.88
N ILE A 97 37.35 17.61 -19.57
CA ILE A 97 37.73 17.29 -18.19
C ILE A 97 39.25 17.24 -18.01
N VAL A 98 40.03 17.60 -19.04
CA VAL A 98 41.49 17.70 -18.91
C VAL A 98 41.84 18.88 -18.01
N GLY A 99 42.64 18.63 -16.98
CA GLY A 99 42.99 19.63 -15.95
C GLY A 99 42.03 19.66 -14.75
N ALA A 100 40.84 19.07 -14.87
CA ALA A 100 39.96 18.89 -13.72
C ALA A 100 40.53 17.87 -12.73
N THR A 101 40.11 17.97 -11.47
CA THR A 101 40.50 17.04 -10.40
C THR A 101 39.34 16.10 -10.09
N LEU A 102 39.57 14.80 -10.25
CA LEU A 102 38.70 13.75 -9.73
C LEU A 102 39.00 13.56 -8.23
N THR A 103 38.01 13.86 -7.39
CA THR A 103 38.14 13.93 -5.93
C THR A 103 36.89 13.38 -5.25
N LYS A 104 36.96 13.16 -3.95
CA LYS A 104 35.81 12.85 -3.10
C LYS A 104 35.59 13.97 -2.10
N ALA A 105 34.44 14.65 -2.17
CA ALA A 105 34.09 15.67 -1.19
C ALA A 105 32.70 15.40 -0.61
N ALA A 106 32.57 15.58 0.71
CA ALA A 106 31.38 15.19 1.46
C ALA A 106 30.89 13.76 1.14
N GLY A 107 31.83 12.84 0.85
CA GLY A 107 31.55 11.44 0.49
C GLY A 107 31.22 11.18 -0.98
N ILE A 108 30.93 12.22 -1.77
CA ILE A 108 30.54 12.10 -3.18
C ILE A 108 31.79 12.13 -4.08
N LEU A 109 31.94 11.13 -4.95
CA LEU A 109 32.92 11.16 -6.04
C LEU A 109 32.51 12.19 -7.11
N GLN A 110 33.38 13.17 -7.35
CA GLN A 110 33.06 14.30 -8.21
C GLN A 110 34.28 14.87 -8.94
N LEU A 111 34.02 15.66 -9.98
CA LEU A 111 35.00 16.48 -10.67
C LEU A 111 34.98 17.90 -10.14
N LYS A 112 36.17 18.48 -9.93
CA LYS A 112 36.36 19.88 -9.53
C LYS A 112 37.24 20.60 -10.55
N GLY A 113 36.95 21.88 -10.79
CA GLY A 113 37.72 22.73 -11.71
C GLY A 113 37.27 22.64 -13.18
N VAL A 114 36.09 22.08 -13.43
CA VAL A 114 35.39 22.21 -14.71
C VAL A 114 34.69 23.57 -14.71
N GLU A 115 34.85 24.34 -15.79
CA GLU A 115 34.21 25.64 -15.95
C GLU A 115 33.05 25.55 -16.96
N PRO A 116 32.08 26.49 -16.96
CA PRO A 116 31.00 26.50 -17.94
C PRO A 116 31.47 26.52 -19.40
N ALA A 117 32.65 27.10 -19.67
CA ALA A 117 33.25 27.12 -21.00
C ALA A 117 33.68 25.72 -21.52
N ASP A 118 33.89 24.77 -20.60
CA ASP A 118 34.25 23.39 -20.92
C ASP A 118 33.02 22.53 -21.26
N ILE A 119 31.81 23.06 -21.02
CA ILE A 119 30.55 22.35 -21.15
C ILE A 119 29.84 22.77 -22.42
N LYS A 120 29.48 21.77 -23.24
CA LYS A 120 28.69 21.94 -24.45
C LYS A 120 27.38 21.19 -24.33
N LEU A 121 26.27 21.92 -24.42
CA LEU A 121 24.95 21.33 -24.64
C LEU A 121 24.88 20.72 -26.05
N VAL A 122 24.59 19.42 -26.12
CA VAL A 122 24.44 18.67 -27.37
C VAL A 122 22.98 18.62 -27.80
N SER A 123 22.08 18.34 -26.85
CA SER A 123 20.63 18.29 -27.05
C SER A 123 19.91 18.40 -25.71
N ALA A 124 18.61 18.74 -25.73
CA ALA A 124 17.80 18.91 -24.53
C ALA A 124 16.57 17.97 -24.54
N GLY A 125 15.98 17.71 -23.38
CA GLY A 125 14.75 16.92 -23.24
C GLY A 125 14.89 15.44 -23.58
N ASN A 126 16.10 14.88 -23.44
CA ASN A 126 16.35 13.47 -23.70
C ASN A 126 15.73 12.58 -22.61
N ASN A 127 15.37 11.36 -23.01
CA ASN A 127 14.92 10.34 -22.07
C ASN A 127 16.08 9.92 -21.15
N ILE A 128 15.81 9.86 -19.85
CA ILE A 128 16.74 9.36 -18.83
C ILE A 128 16.38 7.92 -18.52
N ALA A 129 17.36 7.02 -18.58
CA ALA A 129 17.18 5.64 -18.13
C ALA A 129 17.09 5.58 -16.60
N VAL A 130 15.97 5.07 -16.07
CA VAL A 130 15.71 4.96 -14.62
C VAL A 130 15.41 3.49 -14.29
N PRO A 131 16.43 2.67 -13.97
CA PRO A 131 16.20 1.27 -13.60
C PRO A 131 15.50 1.17 -12.25
N ILE A 132 14.72 0.10 -12.06
CA ILE A 132 14.20 -0.27 -10.75
C ILE A 132 15.25 -1.13 -10.05
N VAL A 133 15.69 -0.71 -8.87
CA VAL A 133 16.74 -1.38 -8.10
C VAL A 133 16.26 -1.62 -6.67
N LYS A 134 16.61 -2.79 -6.13
CA LYS A 134 16.29 -3.17 -4.76
C LYS A 134 17.32 -2.58 -3.80
N SER A 135 16.88 -2.18 -2.62
CA SER A 135 17.72 -1.53 -1.60
C SER A 135 18.96 -2.35 -1.24
N ASN A 136 18.85 -3.67 -1.16
CA ASN A 136 19.97 -4.55 -0.82
C ASN A 136 21.14 -4.50 -1.82
N ALA A 137 20.86 -4.33 -3.12
CA ALA A 137 21.90 -4.21 -4.13
C ALA A 137 22.62 -2.86 -4.01
N ILE A 138 21.88 -1.79 -3.73
CA ILE A 138 22.42 -0.45 -3.51
C ILE A 138 23.35 -0.45 -2.29
N ILE A 139 22.91 -1.08 -1.19
CA ILE A 139 23.67 -1.18 0.06
C ILE A 139 24.93 -2.05 -0.11
N ALA A 140 24.85 -3.15 -0.87
CA ALA A 140 25.99 -4.04 -1.06
C ALA A 140 27.05 -3.46 -2.00
N TYR A 141 26.66 -2.59 -2.93
CA TYR A 141 27.53 -2.04 -3.98
C TYR A 141 27.35 -0.53 -4.17
N PRO A 142 27.53 0.30 -3.11
CA PRO A 142 27.22 1.74 -3.16
C PRO A 142 27.95 2.46 -4.29
N ASP A 143 29.23 2.13 -4.54
CA ASP A 143 30.04 2.74 -5.60
C ASP A 143 29.52 2.47 -7.02
N GLN A 144 28.71 1.43 -7.23
CA GLN A 144 28.13 1.14 -8.55
C GLN A 144 26.91 2.00 -8.86
N TYR A 145 26.21 2.46 -7.82
CA TYR A 145 24.95 3.21 -7.94
C TYR A 145 25.12 4.70 -7.62
N GLU A 146 26.19 5.10 -6.94
CA GLU A 146 26.50 6.50 -6.68
C GLU A 146 26.41 7.35 -7.97
N SER A 147 25.76 8.51 -7.84
CA SER A 147 25.48 9.48 -8.90
C SER A 147 24.62 8.93 -10.04
N THR A 148 23.83 7.87 -9.81
CA THR A 148 22.85 7.36 -10.79
C THR A 148 21.41 7.62 -10.35
N LEU A 149 20.52 7.85 -11.31
CA LEU A 149 19.08 7.99 -11.09
C LEU A 149 18.40 6.62 -11.19
N LEU A 150 17.70 6.22 -10.14
CA LEU A 150 17.00 4.93 -10.10
C LEU A 150 15.69 5.01 -9.32
N THR A 151 14.87 3.96 -9.41
CA THR A 151 13.64 3.83 -8.63
C THR A 151 13.75 2.69 -7.62
N VAL A 152 13.44 2.97 -6.35
CA VAL A 152 13.13 1.98 -5.32
C VAL A 152 11.61 1.84 -5.25
N ALA A 153 11.10 0.68 -5.67
CA ALA A 153 9.66 0.44 -5.76
C ALA A 153 9.07 -0.12 -4.45
N LYS A 154 7.80 0.20 -4.18
CA LYS A 154 7.03 -0.30 -3.01
C LYS A 154 7.74 -0.08 -1.68
N GLY A 155 8.35 1.09 -1.53
CA GLY A 155 8.97 1.52 -0.29
C GLY A 155 7.92 1.88 0.77
N ILE A 156 8.13 1.38 1.97
CA ILE A 156 7.43 1.75 3.21
C ILE A 156 8.44 2.36 4.18
N PHE A 157 8.01 3.31 5.01
CA PHE A 157 8.88 3.86 6.06
C PHE A 157 8.91 2.95 7.29
N ASP A 158 9.98 3.07 8.08
CA ASP A 158 10.12 2.33 9.34
C ASP A 158 8.93 2.57 10.29
N ALA A 159 8.41 1.50 10.87
CA ALA A 159 7.22 1.54 11.73
C ALA A 159 7.45 2.28 13.07
N SER A 160 8.70 2.60 13.41
CA SER A 160 9.03 3.43 14.58
C SER A 160 8.69 4.91 14.39
N TYR A 161 8.47 5.39 13.15
CA TYR A 161 8.09 6.78 12.92
C TYR A 161 6.66 7.06 13.42
N PRO A 162 6.46 8.06 14.29
CA PRO A 162 5.13 8.46 14.73
C PRO A 162 4.24 8.94 13.59
N SER A 163 2.92 8.83 13.76
CA SER A 163 1.95 9.43 12.84
C SER A 163 2.20 10.94 12.70
N GLY A 164 2.10 11.45 11.47
CA GLY A 164 2.37 12.86 11.15
C GLY A 164 3.86 13.21 10.96
N THR A 165 4.77 12.24 11.05
CA THR A 165 6.17 12.43 10.64
C THR A 165 6.22 12.93 9.19
N ARG A 166 7.14 13.86 8.92
CA ARG A 166 7.33 14.50 7.60
C ARG A 166 8.55 13.96 6.87
N TYR A 167 8.67 14.24 5.57
CA TYR A 167 9.84 13.85 4.76
C TYR A 167 11.17 14.42 5.27
N LEU A 168 11.16 15.66 5.78
CA LEU A 168 12.34 16.41 6.21
C LEU A 168 13.43 15.57 6.91
N GLY A 169 14.66 15.66 6.39
CA GLY A 169 15.84 14.95 6.86
C GLY A 169 15.92 13.50 6.38
N ASN A 170 16.71 12.68 7.08
CA ASN A 170 16.87 11.27 6.75
C ASN A 170 15.70 10.44 7.26
N LYS A 171 15.21 9.51 6.43
CA LYS A 171 14.19 8.51 6.77
C LYS A 171 14.61 7.13 6.29
N ILE A 172 14.38 6.12 7.12
CA ILE A 172 14.62 4.73 6.76
C ILE A 172 13.49 4.26 5.86
N LEU A 173 13.84 3.96 4.61
CA LEU A 173 12.99 3.39 3.58
C LEU A 173 13.25 1.88 3.47
N LYS A 174 12.16 1.10 3.50
CA LYS A 174 12.20 -0.36 3.38
C LYS A 174 11.40 -0.80 2.17
N ASP A 175 12.01 -1.59 1.28
CA ASP A 175 11.37 -2.17 0.10
C ASP A 175 11.17 -3.69 0.23
N GLY A 176 11.31 -4.21 1.46
CA GLY A 176 11.30 -5.64 1.77
C GLY A 176 12.61 -6.39 1.51
N HIS A 177 13.64 -5.73 0.96
CA HIS A 177 14.94 -6.35 0.69
C HIS A 177 16.07 -5.78 1.58
N GLY A 178 15.89 -4.58 2.12
CA GLY A 178 16.88 -3.90 2.94
C GLY A 178 16.36 -2.55 3.47
N ASN A 179 17.23 -1.84 4.18
CA ASN A 179 16.96 -0.54 4.79
C ASN A 179 17.85 0.52 4.11
N LEU A 180 17.26 1.33 3.23
CA LEU A 180 17.95 2.43 2.55
C LEU A 180 17.58 3.76 3.20
N LEU A 181 18.51 4.71 3.29
CA LEU A 181 18.17 6.07 3.72
C LEU A 181 17.57 6.84 2.54
N LEU A 182 16.40 7.45 2.75
CA LEU A 182 15.87 8.51 1.90
C LEU A 182 16.20 9.85 2.54
N HIS A 183 16.80 10.75 1.77
CA HIS A 183 17.17 12.08 2.22
C HIS A 183 16.21 13.14 1.66
N THR A 184 15.89 14.14 2.49
CA THR A 184 15.12 15.31 2.06
C THR A 184 15.62 16.58 2.75
N GLU A 185 16.10 17.53 1.95
CA GLU A 185 16.57 18.85 2.34
C GLU A 185 15.41 19.75 2.81
N PRO A 186 15.65 20.72 3.71
CA PRO A 186 14.65 21.69 4.13
C PRO A 186 14.08 22.54 3.00
N THR A 187 14.86 22.75 1.93
CA THR A 187 14.47 23.51 0.74
C THR A 187 13.58 22.73 -0.22
N ALA A 188 13.43 21.43 -0.03
CA ALA A 188 12.59 20.61 -0.89
C ALA A 188 11.12 20.98 -0.72
N SER A 189 10.42 21.18 -1.85
CA SER A 189 9.00 21.56 -1.87
C SER A 189 8.08 20.58 -1.10
N PHE A 190 8.49 19.33 -0.97
CA PHE A 190 7.76 18.25 -0.28
C PHE A 190 8.30 17.94 1.12
N ALA A 191 9.30 18.68 1.62
CA ALA A 191 9.94 18.39 2.91
C ALA A 191 8.95 18.34 4.08
N ASN A 192 7.88 19.15 3.99
CA ASN A 192 6.87 19.25 5.03
C ASN A 192 5.68 18.30 4.86
N ASP A 193 5.63 17.53 3.78
CA ASP A 193 4.56 16.56 3.54
C ASP A 193 4.68 15.38 4.50
N SER A 194 3.54 14.83 4.90
CA SER A 194 3.50 13.64 5.75
C SER A 194 3.97 12.40 4.99
N LEU A 195 4.66 11.50 5.70
CA LEU A 195 5.09 10.24 5.12
C LEU A 195 3.87 9.38 4.69
N PRO A 196 3.76 8.97 3.42
CA PRO A 196 2.75 8.02 2.98
C PRO A 196 3.05 6.62 3.50
N PHE A 197 2.04 5.77 3.55
CA PHE A 197 2.20 4.37 3.92
C PHE A 197 3.04 3.58 2.90
N LEU A 198 2.78 3.76 1.60
CA LEU A 198 3.43 3.00 0.52
C LEU A 198 3.63 3.88 -0.72
N SER A 199 4.84 3.92 -1.26
CA SER A 199 5.16 4.69 -2.48
C SER A 199 6.27 4.04 -3.32
N ASN A 200 6.40 4.47 -4.58
CA ASN A 200 7.65 4.31 -5.34
C ASN A 200 8.46 5.61 -5.22
N PHE A 201 9.77 5.48 -5.08
CA PHE A 201 10.69 6.61 -4.95
C PHE A 201 11.74 6.54 -6.05
N THR A 202 11.72 7.51 -6.95
CA THR A 202 12.82 7.78 -7.87
C THR A 202 13.78 8.77 -7.22
N GLY A 203 15.08 8.63 -7.45
CA GLY A 203 16.05 9.55 -6.87
C GLY A 203 17.48 9.21 -7.24
N ILE A 204 18.37 10.16 -6.98
CA ILE A 204 19.80 9.99 -7.21
C ILE A 204 20.39 9.28 -6.00
N ILE A 205 21.21 8.25 -6.20
CA ILE A 205 21.96 7.65 -5.10
C ILE A 205 23.22 8.45 -4.82
N LEU A 206 23.43 8.85 -3.57
CA LEU A 206 24.61 9.60 -3.15
C LEU A 206 25.16 9.05 -1.84
N ASN A 207 26.47 9.01 -1.73
CA ASN A 207 27.18 8.77 -0.48
C ASN A 207 27.46 10.14 0.16
N PHE A 208 26.46 10.72 0.85
CA PHE A 208 26.58 12.08 1.39
C PHE A 208 26.95 12.06 2.88
N ASN A 209 27.99 12.81 3.26
CA ASN A 209 28.62 12.89 4.58
C ASN A 209 29.22 11.57 5.12
N THR A 210 29.23 10.51 4.31
CA THR A 210 29.89 9.23 4.59
C THR A 210 30.30 8.59 3.27
N ASP A 211 31.37 7.79 3.25
CA ASP A 211 31.83 7.12 2.03
C ASP A 211 31.10 5.79 1.75
N THR A 212 30.29 5.30 2.68
CA THR A 212 29.78 3.92 2.67
C THR A 212 28.27 3.79 2.88
N VAL A 213 27.56 4.86 3.24
CA VAL A 213 26.12 4.82 3.48
C VAL A 213 25.39 5.52 2.32
N PRO A 214 24.90 4.74 1.33
CA PRO A 214 24.16 5.33 0.22
C PRO A 214 22.81 5.87 0.70
N GLN A 215 22.45 7.01 0.15
CA GLN A 215 21.19 7.69 0.37
C GLN A 215 20.48 7.88 -0.96
N LEU A 216 19.16 7.69 -0.98
CA LEU A 216 18.29 8.02 -2.11
C LEU A 216 17.79 9.45 -1.97
N TRP A 217 18.03 10.27 -2.99
CA TRP A 217 17.64 11.68 -3.05
C TRP A 217 16.60 11.91 -4.16
N PRO A 218 15.29 11.81 -3.85
CA PRO A 218 14.24 12.21 -4.79
C PRO A 218 14.38 13.69 -5.12
N ARG A 219 14.40 14.08 -6.39
CA ARG A 219 14.78 15.45 -6.76
C ARG A 219 13.64 16.42 -6.53
N SER A 220 12.40 15.93 -6.65
CA SER A 220 11.17 16.70 -6.43
C SER A 220 10.02 15.78 -6.00
N ALA A 221 8.86 16.36 -5.67
CA ALA A 221 7.64 15.60 -5.40
C ALA A 221 7.21 14.70 -6.57
N ALA A 222 7.56 15.07 -7.82
CA ALA A 222 7.23 14.28 -9.00
C ALA A 222 7.98 12.94 -9.06
N ASP A 223 9.10 12.81 -8.34
CA ASP A 223 9.82 11.53 -8.21
C ASP A 223 9.18 10.59 -7.17
N ILE A 224 8.10 11.01 -6.50
CA ILE A 224 7.39 10.22 -5.49
C ILE A 224 6.02 9.84 -6.03
N THR A 225 5.82 8.55 -6.29
CA THR A 225 4.50 8.02 -6.67
C THR A 225 3.83 7.37 -5.47
N ILE A 226 2.86 8.06 -4.87
CA ILE A 226 2.11 7.54 -3.73
C ILE A 226 1.17 6.41 -4.18
N LEU A 227 1.35 5.23 -3.60
CA LEU A 227 0.51 4.06 -3.85
C LEU A 227 -0.57 3.89 -2.78
N ALA A 228 -0.28 4.28 -1.53
CA ALA A 228 -1.24 4.35 -0.44
C ALA A 228 -0.81 5.39 0.60
N LEU A 229 -1.73 6.29 0.98
CA LEU A 229 -1.50 7.27 2.04
C LEU A 229 -1.57 6.64 3.43
N THR A 230 -2.51 5.73 3.65
CA THR A 230 -2.75 5.09 4.94
C THR A 230 -2.55 3.58 4.84
N PRO A 231 -2.14 2.89 5.93
CA PRO A 231 -2.13 1.44 5.97
C PRO A 231 -3.52 0.86 5.65
N PRO A 232 -3.60 -0.31 5.01
CA PRO A 232 -4.87 -0.97 4.82
C PRO A 232 -5.48 -1.32 6.19
N LYS A 233 -6.78 -1.06 6.37
CA LYS A 233 -7.50 -1.52 7.56
C LYS A 233 -7.63 -3.03 7.47
N LEU A 234 -6.89 -3.76 8.31
CA LEU A 234 -6.95 -5.22 8.36
C LEU A 234 -8.17 -5.67 9.17
N SER A 235 -9.06 -6.44 8.55
CA SER A 235 -10.12 -7.11 9.28
C SER A 235 -9.57 -8.22 10.16
N GLY A 236 -9.71 -8.09 11.48
CA GLY A 236 -9.30 -9.11 12.47
C GLY A 236 -10.20 -10.36 12.44
N LEU A 237 -11.46 -10.17 12.06
CA LEU A 237 -12.48 -11.22 11.95
C LEU A 237 -13.24 -11.05 10.63
N ILE A 238 -13.26 -12.10 9.81
CA ILE A 238 -13.96 -12.10 8.52
C ILE A 238 -15.13 -13.09 8.53
N ILE A 239 -16.20 -12.77 7.80
CA ILE A 239 -17.41 -13.58 7.67
C ILE A 239 -17.14 -14.73 6.69
N THR A 240 -17.24 -15.96 7.16
CA THR A 240 -16.99 -17.19 6.36
C THR A 240 -18.21 -18.08 6.23
N GLY A 241 -19.28 -17.79 6.97
CA GLY A 241 -20.57 -18.45 6.74
C GLY A 241 -21.63 -18.03 7.73
N TYR A 242 -22.85 -18.49 7.51
CA TYR A 242 -24.00 -18.21 8.37
C TYR A 242 -25.14 -19.19 8.10
N LEU A 243 -26.04 -19.34 9.07
CA LEU A 243 -27.32 -20.04 8.93
C LEU A 243 -28.43 -19.06 9.27
N ALA A 244 -29.20 -18.65 8.26
CA ALA A 244 -30.26 -17.66 8.41
C ALA A 244 -31.66 -18.27 8.59
N ASP A 245 -31.82 -19.55 8.28
CA ASP A 245 -33.10 -20.25 8.29
C ASP A 245 -32.84 -21.71 8.67
N VAL A 246 -33.69 -22.28 9.51
CA VAL A 246 -33.52 -23.64 10.04
C VAL A 246 -34.65 -24.52 9.56
N GLY A 247 -34.33 -25.51 8.73
CA GLY A 247 -35.33 -26.44 8.21
C GLY A 247 -35.66 -27.57 9.18
N GLY A 248 -36.93 -28.02 9.15
CA GLY A 248 -37.28 -29.37 9.60
C GLY A 248 -37.99 -29.53 10.95
N THR A 249 -38.45 -28.49 11.65
CA THR A 249 -39.29 -28.69 12.86
C THR A 249 -40.37 -27.64 13.06
N SER A 250 -41.42 -28.01 13.80
CA SER A 250 -42.46 -27.15 14.37
C SER A 250 -41.95 -26.13 15.42
N VAL A 251 -40.64 -25.97 15.53
CA VAL A 251 -39.93 -25.08 16.43
C VAL A 251 -39.19 -24.10 15.52
N GLY A 252 -39.77 -22.92 15.26
CA GLY A 252 -39.22 -21.95 14.29
C GLY A 252 -37.79 -21.51 14.61
N ASP A 253 -37.23 -20.57 13.82
CA ASP A 253 -35.81 -20.15 13.85
C ASP A 253 -35.27 -19.63 15.20
N SER A 254 -36.16 -19.47 16.18
CA SER A 254 -35.88 -18.93 17.50
C SER A 254 -34.72 -19.67 18.18
N SER A 255 -33.56 -19.01 18.19
CA SER A 255 -32.31 -19.40 18.84
C SER A 255 -31.33 -20.27 18.05
N TYR A 256 -31.56 -20.60 16.79
CA TYR A 256 -30.67 -21.52 16.05
C TYR A 256 -29.91 -20.89 14.89
N GLU A 257 -30.11 -19.59 14.63
CA GLU A 257 -29.32 -18.86 13.65
C GLU A 257 -27.98 -18.44 14.24
N TYR A 258 -26.97 -18.43 13.37
CA TYR A 258 -25.61 -18.04 13.75
C TYR A 258 -24.80 -17.58 12.54
N VAL A 259 -23.72 -16.88 12.84
CA VAL A 259 -22.68 -16.47 11.89
C VAL A 259 -21.37 -17.14 12.27
N GLN A 260 -20.66 -17.69 11.30
CA GLN A 260 -19.29 -18.19 11.42
C GLN A 260 -18.30 -17.12 10.97
N LEU A 261 -17.30 -16.87 11.80
CA LEU A 261 -16.19 -15.95 11.52
C LEU A 261 -14.85 -16.70 11.56
N LEU A 262 -13.87 -16.19 10.83
CA LEU A 262 -12.48 -16.64 10.85
C LEU A 262 -11.57 -15.53 11.38
N ALA A 263 -10.71 -15.87 12.34
CA ALA A 263 -9.72 -14.94 12.86
C ALA A 263 -8.50 -14.82 11.91
N THR A 264 -8.16 -13.60 11.50
CA THR A 264 -7.02 -13.34 10.59
C THR A 264 -5.71 -13.06 11.34
N ARG A 265 -5.81 -12.87 12.66
CA ARG A 265 -4.72 -12.67 13.60
C ARG A 265 -5.09 -13.26 14.97
N ASN A 266 -4.12 -13.33 15.88
CA ASN A 266 -4.42 -13.61 17.28
C ASN A 266 -5.19 -12.41 17.87
N ILE A 267 -6.21 -12.70 18.67
CA ILE A 267 -7.05 -11.68 19.30
C ILE A 267 -7.28 -12.06 20.75
N ASP A 268 -7.00 -11.11 21.64
CA ASP A 268 -7.58 -11.06 22.98
C ASP A 268 -8.74 -10.06 22.95
N PHE A 269 -9.96 -10.56 23.11
CA PHE A 269 -11.17 -9.76 23.00
C PHE A 269 -11.39 -8.82 24.19
N THR A 270 -10.66 -9.00 25.30
CA THR A 270 -10.66 -8.05 26.41
C THR A 270 -9.88 -6.78 26.07
N GLN A 271 -8.86 -6.90 25.22
CA GLN A 271 -8.02 -5.80 24.77
C GLN A 271 -8.47 -5.24 23.41
N ASN A 272 -9.00 -6.10 22.55
CA ASN A 272 -9.46 -5.78 21.20
C ASN A 272 -10.91 -6.25 21.06
N PRO A 273 -11.88 -5.55 21.64
CA PRO A 273 -13.26 -6.00 21.61
C PRO A 273 -13.88 -5.75 20.23
N PHE A 274 -14.72 -6.68 19.79
CA PHE A 274 -15.49 -6.59 18.55
C PHE A 274 -16.99 -6.55 18.84
N SER A 275 -17.79 -6.26 17.83
CA SER A 275 -19.22 -6.56 17.83
C SER A 275 -19.68 -7.04 16.46
N MET A 276 -20.74 -7.84 16.46
CA MET A 276 -21.48 -8.22 15.26
C MET A 276 -22.83 -7.51 15.28
N VAL A 277 -23.21 -6.95 14.14
CA VAL A 277 -24.55 -6.41 13.91
C VAL A 277 -25.19 -7.12 12.72
N THR A 278 -26.40 -7.63 12.90
CA THR A 278 -27.21 -8.17 11.82
C THR A 278 -28.33 -7.20 11.46
N THR A 279 -28.88 -7.33 10.26
CA THR A 279 -30.07 -6.56 9.86
C THR A 279 -31.14 -7.42 9.20
N ASN A 280 -32.40 -7.08 9.51
CA ASN A 280 -33.61 -7.59 8.89
C ASN A 280 -34.36 -6.45 8.21
N ASN A 281 -34.49 -6.51 6.88
CA ASN A 281 -35.16 -5.47 6.09
C ASN A 281 -36.55 -5.89 5.59
N ALA A 282 -37.19 -6.86 6.25
CA ALA A 282 -38.59 -7.19 5.99
C ALA A 282 -39.50 -5.96 6.20
N GLY A 283 -40.59 -5.87 5.44
CA GLY A 283 -41.52 -4.74 5.51
C GLY A 283 -42.15 -4.52 6.89
N ALA A 284 -42.30 -5.60 7.68
CA ALA A 284 -42.81 -5.56 9.04
C ALA A 284 -41.75 -5.27 10.12
N ALA A 285 -40.45 -5.25 9.77
CA ALA A 285 -39.38 -4.99 10.73
C ALA A 285 -39.37 -3.50 11.12
N THR A 286 -39.62 -3.22 12.40
CA THR A 286 -39.64 -1.87 12.96
C THR A 286 -38.27 -1.43 13.50
N PRO A 287 -37.90 -0.15 13.40
CA PRO A 287 -38.60 0.91 12.68
C PRO A 287 -38.58 0.67 11.16
N THR A 288 -39.69 1.00 10.49
CA THR A 288 -39.86 0.85 9.04
C THR A 288 -39.15 1.96 8.27
N GLY A 289 -38.95 1.78 6.96
CA GLY A 289 -38.31 2.76 6.08
C GLY A 289 -36.79 2.64 6.07
N PHE A 290 -36.11 3.69 5.58
CA PHE A 290 -34.66 3.69 5.44
C PHE A 290 -33.95 3.86 6.81
N PRO A 291 -32.89 3.08 7.09
CA PRO A 291 -32.25 3.03 8.41
C PRO A 291 -31.50 4.34 8.69
N THR A 292 -32.12 5.22 9.47
CA THR A 292 -31.57 6.56 9.76
C THR A 292 -30.26 6.49 10.55
N ASN A 293 -30.14 5.51 11.46
CA ASN A 293 -28.92 5.28 12.23
C ASN A 293 -28.08 4.12 11.65
N GLY A 294 -28.34 3.72 10.40
CA GLY A 294 -27.64 2.62 9.73
C GLY A 294 -27.67 1.33 10.56
N TRP A 295 -26.49 0.78 10.85
CA TRP A 295 -26.34 -0.41 11.68
C TRP A 295 -26.86 -0.23 13.12
N ALA A 296 -26.84 0.99 13.65
CA ALA A 296 -27.30 1.31 15.00
C ALA A 296 -28.82 1.63 15.08
N THR A 297 -29.61 1.19 14.08
CA THR A 297 -31.06 1.49 14.03
C THR A 297 -31.87 0.82 15.16
N GLY A 298 -31.51 -0.40 15.56
CA GLY A 298 -32.19 -1.13 16.63
C GLY A 298 -33.59 -1.63 16.25
N GLY A 299 -34.43 -1.86 17.25
CA GLY A 299 -35.75 -2.48 17.07
C GLY A 299 -35.64 -3.90 16.50
N LEU A 300 -36.58 -4.27 15.64
CA LEU A 300 -36.52 -5.49 14.84
C LEU A 300 -35.66 -5.32 13.57
N ARG A 301 -35.10 -4.12 13.33
CA ARG A 301 -34.33 -3.80 12.12
C ARG A 301 -32.89 -4.24 12.20
N THR A 302 -32.23 -3.98 13.32
CA THR A 302 -30.85 -4.41 13.55
C THR A 302 -30.67 -4.94 14.96
N TYR A 303 -29.82 -5.95 15.10
CA TYR A 303 -29.54 -6.62 16.36
C TYR A 303 -28.04 -6.75 16.56
N LYS A 304 -27.54 -6.40 17.75
CA LYS A 304 -26.11 -6.36 18.05
C LYS A 304 -25.71 -7.36 19.11
N ILE A 305 -24.56 -8.00 18.90
CA ILE A 305 -23.92 -8.92 19.85
C ILE A 305 -22.46 -8.49 20.04
N ASN A 306 -22.05 -8.24 21.28
CA ASN A 306 -20.66 -7.93 21.62
C ASN A 306 -19.79 -9.20 21.67
N ILE A 307 -18.53 -9.05 21.27
CA ILE A 307 -17.48 -10.06 21.29
C ILE A 307 -16.29 -9.45 22.05
N ASN A 308 -16.34 -9.52 23.38
CA ASN A 308 -15.48 -8.71 24.26
C ASN A 308 -14.79 -9.50 25.39
N SER A 309 -14.75 -10.83 25.28
CA SER A 309 -14.09 -11.69 26.25
C SER A 309 -13.47 -12.92 25.61
N GLY A 310 -12.45 -13.47 26.28
CA GLY A 310 -11.71 -14.63 25.79
C GLY A 310 -10.70 -14.30 24.68
N THR A 311 -10.14 -15.36 24.10
CA THR A 311 -9.09 -15.25 23.07
C THR A 311 -9.34 -16.20 21.91
N ILE A 312 -8.78 -15.86 20.75
CA ILE A 312 -8.74 -16.73 19.58
C ILE A 312 -7.41 -16.62 18.84
N ALA A 313 -6.90 -17.75 18.36
CA ALA A 313 -5.70 -17.78 17.54
C ALA A 313 -6.03 -17.52 16.06
N LYS A 314 -5.06 -16.97 15.33
CA LYS A 314 -5.12 -16.81 13.88
C LYS A 314 -5.47 -18.14 13.20
N GLY A 315 -6.38 -18.09 12.23
CA GLY A 315 -6.82 -19.25 11.45
C GLY A 315 -7.89 -20.10 12.13
N GLN A 316 -8.31 -19.77 13.36
CA GLN A 316 -9.40 -20.47 14.03
C GLN A 316 -10.75 -19.83 13.72
N TYR A 317 -11.77 -20.70 13.66
CA TYR A 317 -13.16 -20.28 13.53
C TYR A 317 -13.78 -19.97 14.89
N LEU A 318 -14.68 -19.00 14.90
CA LEU A 318 -15.63 -18.78 15.98
C LEU A 318 -17.04 -18.58 15.42
N TYR A 319 -18.01 -18.66 16.30
CA TYR A 319 -19.42 -18.54 15.96
C TYR A 319 -20.11 -17.52 16.86
N VAL A 320 -21.10 -16.82 16.33
CA VAL A 320 -21.90 -15.84 17.05
C VAL A 320 -23.37 -16.11 16.77
N GLY A 321 -24.15 -16.40 17.81
CA GLY A 321 -25.54 -16.84 17.69
C GLY A 321 -26.13 -17.12 19.07
N SER A 322 -27.17 -17.93 19.18
CA SER A 322 -27.75 -18.32 20.48
C SER A 322 -27.36 -19.73 20.89
N ASN A 323 -28.03 -20.74 20.33
CA ASN A 323 -27.84 -22.15 20.61
C ASN A 323 -26.65 -22.72 19.83
N LYS A 324 -25.99 -23.74 20.39
CA LYS A 324 -24.81 -24.39 19.80
C LYS A 324 -25.13 -25.67 19.02
N ASN A 325 -26.41 -25.99 18.86
CA ASN A 325 -26.89 -26.98 17.90
C ASN A 325 -26.96 -26.32 16.52
N ILE A 326 -26.33 -26.94 15.52
CA ILE A 326 -26.07 -26.28 14.23
C ILE A 326 -27.27 -26.22 13.29
N TYR A 327 -28.36 -26.92 13.58
CA TYR A 327 -29.51 -27.01 12.68
C TYR A 327 -30.80 -27.37 13.44
N GLY A 328 -31.13 -26.58 14.47
CA GLY A 328 -32.36 -26.78 15.25
C GLY A 328 -32.23 -27.77 16.41
N PRO A 329 -33.33 -28.02 17.16
CA PRO A 329 -33.35 -28.98 18.25
C PRO A 329 -32.90 -30.38 17.79
N GLY A 330 -32.09 -31.06 18.61
CA GLY A 330 -31.62 -32.43 18.31
C GLY A 330 -30.50 -32.54 17.26
N SER A 331 -30.18 -31.48 16.52
CA SER A 331 -29.03 -31.47 15.60
C SER A 331 -27.68 -31.51 16.34
N THR A 332 -26.60 -31.78 15.58
CA THR A 332 -25.23 -31.83 16.07
C THR A 332 -24.89 -30.61 16.95
N ASN A 333 -24.51 -30.89 18.19
CA ASN A 333 -24.05 -29.90 19.14
C ASN A 333 -22.55 -29.63 18.96
N ILE A 334 -22.16 -28.37 18.76
CA ILE A 334 -20.75 -27.96 18.63
C ILE A 334 -20.29 -27.10 19.80
N SER A 335 -20.71 -27.46 21.02
CA SER A 335 -20.38 -26.69 22.24
C SER A 335 -18.89 -26.54 22.54
N ALA A 336 -18.05 -27.44 21.99
CA ALA A 336 -16.58 -27.37 22.06
C ALA A 336 -15.98 -26.27 21.16
N ALA A 337 -16.72 -25.75 20.18
CA ALA A 337 -16.28 -24.65 19.34
C ALA A 337 -16.22 -23.32 20.11
N LYS A 338 -15.41 -22.38 19.62
CA LYS A 338 -15.40 -21.00 20.13
C LYS A 338 -16.73 -20.33 19.74
N TRP A 339 -17.53 -19.96 20.73
CA TRP A 339 -18.90 -19.51 20.50
C TRP A 339 -19.27 -18.36 21.44
N PHE A 340 -19.78 -17.27 20.87
CA PHE A 340 -20.37 -16.15 21.59
C PHE A 340 -21.89 -16.27 21.55
N SER A 341 -22.46 -16.68 22.68
CA SER A 341 -23.90 -16.95 22.80
C SER A 341 -24.65 -15.71 23.29
N LYS A 342 -25.70 -15.32 22.56
CA LYS A 342 -26.69 -14.33 22.96
C LYS A 342 -28.08 -14.89 22.65
N PRO A 343 -28.95 -15.10 23.66
CA PRO A 343 -30.30 -15.63 23.46
C PRO A 343 -31.24 -14.55 22.89
N TYR A 344 -31.07 -14.24 21.61
CA TYR A 344 -31.74 -13.14 20.90
C TYR A 344 -33.27 -13.25 20.84
N ALA A 345 -33.82 -14.46 21.05
CA ALA A 345 -35.26 -14.68 21.13
C ALA A 345 -35.89 -14.11 22.41
N SER A 346 -35.13 -13.93 23.49
CA SER A 346 -35.63 -13.48 24.79
C SER A 346 -34.88 -12.28 25.36
N THR A 347 -33.75 -11.91 24.76
CA THR A 347 -32.87 -10.85 25.26
C THR A 347 -32.67 -9.78 24.19
N PRO A 348 -32.75 -8.49 24.53
CA PRO A 348 -32.33 -7.41 23.62
C PRO A 348 -30.85 -7.48 23.25
N GLY A 349 -30.51 -6.90 22.10
CA GLY A 349 -29.14 -6.77 21.65
C GLY A 349 -28.31 -5.85 22.54
N ASP A 350 -26.99 -5.94 22.41
CA ASP A 350 -26.06 -5.16 23.23
C ASP A 350 -26.10 -3.67 22.84
N GLY A 351 -26.89 -2.88 23.57
CA GLY A 351 -27.08 -1.44 23.35
C GLY A 351 -28.21 -1.10 22.37
N PHE A 352 -28.51 -1.95 21.39
CA PHE A 352 -29.68 -1.81 20.53
C PHE A 352 -30.13 -3.16 19.94
N GLY A 353 -31.39 -3.19 19.49
CA GLY A 353 -32.05 -4.37 18.95
C GLY A 353 -33.01 -4.99 19.95
N SER A 354 -34.26 -5.17 19.56
CA SER A 354 -35.28 -5.84 20.37
C SER A 354 -35.07 -7.36 20.30
N ALA A 355 -35.53 -8.08 21.34
CA ALA A 355 -35.62 -9.54 21.23
C ALA A 355 -36.52 -9.90 20.04
N ALA A 356 -36.11 -10.88 19.24
CA ALA A 356 -36.78 -11.26 18.01
C ALA A 356 -36.70 -12.78 17.80
N THR A 357 -37.71 -13.36 17.15
CA THR A 357 -37.74 -14.80 16.86
C THR A 357 -36.72 -15.21 15.79
N ASN A 358 -36.10 -14.25 15.11
CA ASN A 358 -35.03 -14.44 14.16
C ASN A 358 -33.89 -13.41 14.33
N LEU A 359 -32.64 -13.84 14.24
CA LEU A 359 -31.42 -13.02 14.28
C LEU A 359 -31.03 -12.52 12.88
N LEU A 360 -31.29 -13.33 11.86
CA LEU A 360 -30.93 -13.13 10.47
C LEU A 360 -32.22 -13.04 9.63
N ALA A 361 -32.18 -12.31 8.52
CA ALA A 361 -33.36 -12.16 7.67
C ALA A 361 -33.61 -13.45 6.88
N ASN A 362 -34.75 -14.10 7.09
CA ASN A 362 -35.15 -15.31 6.36
C ASN A 362 -36.38 -15.13 5.46
N SER A 363 -36.97 -13.94 5.44
CA SER A 363 -38.16 -13.61 4.64
C SER A 363 -37.90 -13.46 3.13
N GLY A 364 -36.69 -13.73 2.66
CA GLY A 364 -36.24 -13.40 1.30
C GLY A 364 -35.97 -11.91 1.06
N ASN A 365 -36.26 -11.01 2.01
CA ASN A 365 -35.80 -9.62 1.96
C ASN A 365 -34.29 -9.53 2.23
N ALA A 366 -33.70 -8.36 2.00
CA ALA A 366 -32.27 -8.16 2.24
C ALA A 366 -31.91 -8.37 3.73
N GLY A 367 -30.99 -9.29 3.97
CA GLY A 367 -30.29 -9.46 5.23
C GLY A 367 -28.85 -8.94 5.12
N GLY A 368 -28.27 -8.54 6.24
CA GLY A 368 -26.88 -8.08 6.28
C GLY A 368 -26.20 -8.46 7.58
N ILE A 369 -24.90 -8.69 7.50
CA ILE A 369 -24.01 -9.03 8.60
C ILE A 369 -22.83 -8.07 8.53
N ALA A 370 -22.55 -7.37 9.63
CA ALA A 370 -21.43 -6.46 9.76
C ALA A 370 -20.64 -6.75 11.04
N ILE A 371 -19.32 -6.77 10.92
CA ILE A 371 -18.39 -6.94 12.03
C ILE A 371 -17.70 -5.61 12.28
N PHE A 372 -17.61 -5.19 13.55
CA PHE A 372 -16.94 -3.96 13.97
C PHE A 372 -15.82 -4.31 14.94
N ASP A 373 -14.70 -3.61 14.83
CA ASP A 373 -13.55 -3.66 15.75
C ASP A 373 -13.75 -2.75 16.98
N GLN A 374 -15.01 -2.58 17.37
CA GLN A 374 -15.47 -1.77 18.49
C GLN A 374 -16.83 -2.27 18.97
N THR A 375 -17.17 -1.98 20.22
CA THR A 375 -18.48 -2.31 20.82
C THR A 375 -19.46 -1.15 20.80
N THR A 376 -18.99 0.10 20.72
CA THR A 376 -19.87 1.24 20.49
C THR A 376 -20.09 1.40 18.99
N VAL A 377 -21.33 1.22 18.52
CA VAL A 377 -21.69 1.33 17.10
C VAL A 377 -22.69 2.47 16.95
N THR A 378 -22.40 3.38 16.03
CA THR A 378 -23.18 4.58 15.68
C THR A 378 -23.52 4.57 14.19
N ALA A 379 -24.26 5.58 13.71
CA ALA A 379 -24.56 5.75 12.29
C ALA A 379 -23.31 5.90 11.40
N ASP A 380 -22.20 6.40 11.98
CA ASP A 380 -20.94 6.64 11.27
C ASP A 380 -19.91 5.53 11.43
N SER A 381 -20.22 4.49 12.21
CA SER A 381 -19.31 3.37 12.40
C SER A 381 -19.14 2.58 11.09
N ILE A 382 -17.88 2.32 10.72
CA ILE A 382 -17.51 1.57 9.51
C ILE A 382 -17.10 0.15 9.93
N PRO A 383 -17.74 -0.89 9.39
CA PRO A 383 -17.39 -2.27 9.71
C PRO A 383 -15.98 -2.64 9.22
N VAL A 384 -15.38 -3.66 9.81
CA VAL A 384 -14.15 -4.29 9.32
C VAL A 384 -14.40 -5.38 8.30
N ASP A 385 -15.58 -6.01 8.33
CA ASP A 385 -16.08 -6.86 7.27
C ASP A 385 -17.61 -6.78 7.22
N VAL A 386 -18.19 -6.90 6.04
CA VAL A 386 -19.61 -6.75 5.80
C VAL A 386 -20.06 -7.62 4.63
N MET A 387 -21.22 -8.24 4.76
CA MET A 387 -21.86 -8.99 3.68
C MET A 387 -23.39 -8.85 3.73
N PHE A 388 -23.99 -8.67 2.55
CA PHE A 388 -25.43 -8.67 2.35
C PHE A 388 -25.86 -9.89 1.56
N TYR A 389 -27.07 -10.35 1.82
CA TYR A 389 -27.70 -11.47 1.11
C TYR A 389 -29.20 -11.26 0.96
N GLY A 390 -29.82 -12.06 0.09
CA GLY A 390 -31.26 -12.05 -0.11
C GLY A 390 -31.76 -10.94 -1.04
N GLY A 391 -33.00 -10.54 -0.85
CA GLY A 391 -33.76 -9.69 -1.79
C GLY A 391 -33.60 -8.20 -1.54
N ASN A 392 -34.72 -7.48 -1.56
CA ASN A 392 -34.76 -6.01 -1.50
C ASN A 392 -35.25 -5.51 -0.13
N GLY A 393 -35.40 -4.20 0.01
CA GLY A 393 -35.89 -3.53 1.20
C GLY A 393 -35.48 -2.07 1.19
N SER A 394 -35.87 -1.32 2.22
CA SER A 394 -35.42 0.06 2.42
C SER A 394 -33.98 0.06 2.94
N LEU A 395 -33.03 -0.07 2.02
CA LEU A 395 -31.60 -0.28 2.32
C LEU A 395 -30.77 1.00 2.28
N TYR A 396 -31.10 1.89 1.36
CA TYR A 396 -30.41 3.16 1.16
C TYR A 396 -31.33 4.21 0.56
N SER A 397 -31.22 5.44 1.07
CA SER A 397 -31.81 6.63 0.47
C SER A 397 -30.74 7.71 0.32
N PRO A 398 -30.66 8.40 -0.83
CA PRO A 398 -29.69 9.48 -1.05
C PRO A 398 -29.95 10.71 -0.17
N GLY A 399 -31.11 10.81 0.48
CA GLY A 399 -31.41 11.88 1.44
C GLY A 399 -32.02 13.15 0.82
N PRO A 400 -31.87 14.32 1.48
CA PRO A 400 -30.89 14.65 2.55
C PRO A 400 -31.41 14.46 4.00
N PRO A 401 -30.57 14.04 4.98
CA PRO A 401 -29.24 13.44 4.80
C PRO A 401 -29.36 12.02 4.22
N ALA A 402 -28.31 11.51 3.58
CA ALA A 402 -28.27 10.14 3.11
C ALA A 402 -28.42 9.15 4.29
N ARG A 403 -29.17 8.07 4.08
CA ARG A 403 -29.48 7.06 5.11
C ARG A 403 -29.20 5.68 4.53
N GLY A 404 -28.55 4.82 5.30
CA GLY A 404 -28.22 3.48 4.84
C GLY A 404 -27.23 2.75 5.75
N TYR A 405 -26.88 1.53 5.35
CA TYR A 405 -25.87 0.74 6.04
C TYR A 405 -24.48 1.06 5.50
N ARG A 406 -23.57 1.51 6.37
CA ARG A 406 -22.17 1.77 6.01
C ARG A 406 -21.50 0.48 5.56
N ILE A 407 -20.65 0.57 4.54
CA ILE A 407 -19.80 -0.55 4.08
C ILE A 407 -18.32 -0.24 4.30
N THR A 408 -17.49 -1.26 4.15
CA THR A 408 -16.04 -1.15 4.02
C THR A 408 -15.62 -1.75 2.68
N ASN A 409 -14.37 -1.56 2.29
CA ASN A 409 -13.84 -2.20 1.10
C ASN A 409 -13.80 -3.70 1.30
N THR A 410 -14.49 -4.43 0.45
CA THR A 410 -14.50 -5.89 0.41
C THR A 410 -14.34 -6.37 -1.03
N ASP A 411 -14.48 -7.66 -1.25
CA ASP A 411 -14.69 -8.26 -2.55
C ASP A 411 -15.95 -7.79 -3.29
N PHE A 412 -16.96 -7.25 -2.59
CA PHE A 412 -18.25 -6.87 -3.18
C PHE A 412 -18.49 -5.35 -3.16
N TYR A 413 -17.78 -4.61 -2.32
CA TYR A 413 -18.07 -3.22 -2.05
C TYR A 413 -16.80 -2.36 -2.04
N ASP A 414 -16.95 -1.12 -2.50
CA ASP A 414 -15.90 -0.10 -2.45
C ASP A 414 -16.45 1.20 -1.86
N ILE A 415 -15.79 1.78 -0.86
CA ILE A 415 -16.17 3.07 -0.26
C ILE A 415 -16.00 4.25 -1.23
N LYS A 416 -15.17 4.07 -2.26
CA LYS A 416 -14.97 5.00 -3.37
C LYS A 416 -15.26 4.29 -4.67
N ASN A 417 -16.03 4.91 -5.54
CA ASN A 417 -16.37 4.34 -6.83
C ASN A 417 -15.09 4.08 -7.65
N PRO A 418 -14.85 2.84 -8.12
CA PRO A 418 -13.61 2.51 -8.83
C PRO A 418 -13.39 3.33 -10.11
N ALA A 419 -14.47 3.75 -10.78
CA ALA A 419 -14.40 4.45 -12.06
C ALA A 419 -14.15 5.96 -11.91
N ASN A 420 -14.72 6.60 -10.87
CA ASN A 420 -14.68 8.07 -10.76
C ASN A 420 -14.23 8.59 -9.38
N GLN A 421 -13.83 7.71 -8.45
CA GLN A 421 -13.31 8.02 -7.11
C GLN A 421 -14.29 8.75 -6.17
N SER A 422 -15.55 8.95 -6.58
CA SER A 422 -16.59 9.55 -5.73
C SER A 422 -16.93 8.67 -4.53
N LEU A 423 -17.27 9.28 -3.40
CA LEU A 423 -17.64 8.54 -2.19
C LEU A 423 -18.98 7.82 -2.39
N GLN A 424 -19.01 6.54 -2.05
CA GLN A 424 -20.22 5.71 -2.05
C GLN A 424 -20.27 4.80 -0.81
N PRO A 425 -20.29 5.37 0.41
CA PRO A 425 -19.98 4.63 1.63
C PRO A 425 -21.13 3.74 2.14
N TYR A 426 -22.22 3.59 1.39
CA TYR A 426 -23.40 2.82 1.79
C TYR A 426 -23.63 1.63 0.85
N PHE A 427 -24.17 0.55 1.40
CA PHE A 427 -24.73 -0.51 0.60
C PHE A 427 -25.91 0.03 -0.23
N ALA A 428 -26.07 -0.45 -1.46
CA ALA A 428 -27.00 0.03 -2.48
C ALA A 428 -26.80 1.50 -2.94
N MET A 429 -25.66 2.12 -2.62
CA MET A 429 -25.23 3.40 -3.21
C MET A 429 -24.25 3.18 -4.35
N GLY A 430 -24.47 3.85 -5.49
CA GLY A 430 -23.55 3.78 -6.63
C GLY A 430 -23.39 2.36 -7.15
N SER A 431 -22.14 1.87 -7.20
CA SER A 431 -21.83 0.51 -7.67
C SER A 431 -22.04 -0.58 -6.61
N ASN A 432 -22.28 -0.24 -5.34
CA ASN A 432 -22.35 -1.18 -4.22
C ASN A 432 -23.69 -1.92 -4.13
N THR A 433 -24.13 -2.56 -5.21
CA THR A 433 -25.45 -3.21 -5.31
C THR A 433 -25.40 -4.74 -5.23
N ALA A 434 -24.21 -5.34 -5.33
CA ALA A 434 -24.01 -6.78 -5.30
C ALA A 434 -24.34 -7.38 -3.92
N LYS A 435 -24.93 -8.57 -3.90
CA LYS A 435 -25.28 -9.31 -2.68
C LYS A 435 -25.33 -10.81 -2.97
N LEU A 436 -25.23 -11.63 -1.94
CA LEU A 436 -25.39 -13.08 -2.06
C LEU A 436 -26.87 -13.46 -2.25
N GLY A 437 -27.12 -14.64 -2.83
CA GLY A 437 -28.45 -15.23 -2.86
C GLY A 437 -28.94 -15.62 -1.45
N PHE A 438 -30.25 -15.82 -1.31
CA PHE A 438 -30.82 -16.43 -0.10
C PHE A 438 -30.67 -17.95 -0.16
N ALA A 439 -30.06 -18.56 0.87
CA ALA A 439 -29.77 -19.99 0.89
C ALA A 439 -30.92 -20.86 1.45
N GLY A 440 -32.00 -20.24 1.94
CA GLY A 440 -33.05 -20.93 2.69
C GLY A 440 -32.47 -21.70 3.88
N ALA A 441 -33.06 -22.86 4.18
CA ALA A 441 -32.67 -23.78 5.23
C ALA A 441 -31.31 -24.49 5.03
N ASN A 442 -30.37 -23.90 4.28
CA ASN A 442 -29.03 -24.42 4.10
C ASN A 442 -28.01 -23.54 4.81
N TYR A 443 -26.93 -24.15 5.30
CA TYR A 443 -25.78 -23.39 5.76
C TYR A 443 -25.14 -22.66 4.57
N SER A 444 -25.00 -21.35 4.71
CA SER A 444 -24.33 -20.49 3.74
C SER A 444 -22.82 -20.55 4.00
N LYS A 445 -22.09 -21.38 3.24
CA LYS A 445 -20.63 -21.44 3.29
C LYS A 445 -20.06 -20.42 2.31
N LEU A 446 -19.23 -19.50 2.80
CA LEU A 446 -18.58 -18.48 1.98
C LEU A 446 -17.13 -18.89 1.69
N GLY A 447 -16.82 -18.99 0.39
CA GLY A 447 -15.45 -19.21 -0.09
C GLY A 447 -14.62 -17.92 -0.12
N GLY A 448 -13.63 -17.87 -1.02
CA GLY A 448 -12.78 -16.70 -1.22
C GLY A 448 -11.48 -16.76 -0.41
N THR A 449 -10.62 -15.77 -0.62
CA THR A 449 -9.30 -15.69 0.02
C THR A 449 -9.03 -14.26 0.45
N TYR A 450 -8.79 -14.07 1.74
CA TYR A 450 -8.48 -12.78 2.32
C TYR A 450 -6.97 -12.62 2.53
N SER A 451 -6.40 -11.53 2.02
CA SER A 451 -4.98 -11.20 2.14
C SER A 451 -4.75 -10.27 3.34
N ILE A 452 -4.13 -10.81 4.38
CA ILE A 452 -3.71 -10.04 5.56
C ILE A 452 -2.57 -9.05 5.27
N LEU A 453 -1.94 -9.15 4.10
CA LEU A 453 -0.90 -8.21 3.65
C LEU A 453 -1.52 -6.93 3.09
N THR A 454 -2.62 -7.08 2.35
CA THR A 454 -3.25 -5.97 1.61
C THR A 454 -4.53 -5.48 2.27
N GLY A 455 -5.08 -6.22 3.25
CA GLY A 455 -6.38 -5.95 3.83
C GLY A 455 -7.54 -6.14 2.86
N ARG A 456 -7.35 -6.93 1.80
CA ARG A 456 -8.33 -7.14 0.72
C ARG A 456 -8.53 -8.60 0.43
N TRP A 457 -9.69 -8.91 -0.15
CA TRP A 457 -9.97 -10.21 -0.73
C TRP A 457 -9.23 -10.35 -2.07
N SER A 458 -8.36 -11.35 -2.18
CA SER A 458 -7.66 -11.69 -3.43
C SER A 458 -8.52 -12.54 -4.37
N THR A 459 -9.49 -13.25 -3.81
CA THR A 459 -10.58 -13.90 -4.55
C THR A 459 -11.89 -13.60 -3.84
N ALA A 460 -12.93 -13.30 -4.62
CA ALA A 460 -14.24 -12.95 -4.07
C ALA A 460 -14.87 -14.13 -3.32
N ARG A 461 -15.63 -13.83 -2.28
CA ARG A 461 -16.47 -14.80 -1.57
C ARG A 461 -17.53 -15.31 -2.53
N THR A 462 -17.70 -16.63 -2.52
CA THR A 462 -18.76 -17.32 -3.26
C THR A 462 -19.65 -18.06 -2.28
N LEU A 463 -20.96 -17.99 -2.49
CA LEU A 463 -21.93 -18.72 -1.68
C LEU A 463 -22.01 -20.17 -2.16
N THR A 464 -21.72 -21.10 -1.27
CA THR A 464 -22.05 -22.52 -1.41
C THR A 464 -23.12 -22.87 -0.39
N GLN A 465 -24.27 -23.39 -0.86
CA GLN A 465 -25.34 -23.85 0.02
C GLN A 465 -25.00 -25.27 0.47
N VAL A 466 -24.87 -25.46 1.78
CA VAL A 466 -24.55 -26.77 2.38
C VAL A 466 -25.78 -27.26 3.14
N PRO A 467 -26.45 -28.33 2.66
CA PRO A 467 -27.53 -28.96 3.40
C PRO A 467 -27.04 -29.44 4.76
N LEU A 468 -27.77 -29.09 5.81
CA LEU A 468 -27.59 -29.65 7.15
C LEU A 468 -28.71 -30.67 7.41
N THR A 469 -28.43 -31.68 8.22
CA THR A 469 -29.38 -32.74 8.55
C THR A 469 -29.58 -32.82 10.05
N LEU A 470 -30.80 -33.17 10.46
CA LEU A 470 -31.06 -33.63 11.82
C LEU A 470 -30.47 -35.03 11.94
N SER A 471 -29.71 -35.28 13.02
CA SER A 471 -29.12 -36.59 13.32
C SER A 471 -30.13 -37.56 13.91
#